data_AF-A0A2J6H1V8-F1
#
_entry.id   AF-A0A2J6H1V8-F1
#
_cell.length_a   1.000
_cell.length_b   1.000
_cell.length_c   1.000
_cell.angle_alpha   90.00
_cell.angle_beta   90.00
_cell.angle_gamma   90.00
#
_symmetry.space_group_name_H-M   'P 1'
#
loop_
_entity.id
_entity.type
_entity.pdbx_description
1 polymer ?
#
loop_
_entity_poly.entity_id
_entity_poly.type
_entity_poly.pdbx_seq_one_letter_code
_entity_poly.pdbx_strand_id
1 'polypeptide(L)'
;MDKEKIKERILQWQLLAEQYLKDNENVFIKELNGNLHFCKIVLCGETKITVDNYAPEQRAGKRDYIDWLNISDFNIVEEKRL
;
A
#
# COMPACT_ATOMS: atom_id res chain seq x y z
N MET A 1 -15.28 3.51 15.40
CA MET A 1 -14.31 2.47 15.00
C MET A 1 -13.39 2.24 16.19
N ASP A 2 -13.25 1.00 16.62
CA ASP A 2 -12.49 0.65 17.83
C ASP A 2 -10.99 0.87 17.61
N LYS A 3 -10.31 1.54 18.55
CA LYS A 3 -8.89 1.89 18.41
C LYS A 3 -7.99 0.67 18.34
N GLU A 4 -8.36 -0.42 19.01
CA GLU A 4 -7.59 -1.67 19.00
C GLU A 4 -7.63 -2.33 17.62
N LYS A 5 -8.81 -2.41 16.99
CA LYS A 5 -8.98 -2.96 15.64
C LYS A 5 -8.18 -2.18 14.57
N ILE A 6 -8.04 -0.87 14.73
CA ILE A 6 -7.23 -0.05 13.82
C ILE A 6 -5.75 -0.41 13.94
N LYS A 7 -5.24 -0.55 15.17
CA LYS A 7 -3.84 -0.91 15.42
C LYS A 7 -3.52 -2.30 14.87
N GLU A 8 -4.37 -3.28 15.14
CA GLU A 8 -4.19 -4.65 14.62
C GLU A 8 -4.15 -4.68 13.10
N ARG A 9 -5.06 -3.96 12.44
CA ARG A 9 -5.08 -3.86 10.97
C ARG A 9 -3.82 -3.22 10.41
N ILE A 10 -3.34 -2.13 11.02
CA ILE A 10 -2.10 -1.47 10.59
C ILE A 10 -0.92 -2.41 10.74
N LEU A 11 -0.81 -3.12 11.87
CA LEU A 11 0.25 -4.09 12.10
C LEU A 11 0.21 -5.22 11.04
N GLN A 12 -0.97 -5.73 10.73
CA GLN A 12 -1.14 -6.73 9.66
C GLN A 12 -0.68 -6.19 8.30
N TRP A 13 -1.06 -4.97 7.93
CA TRP A 13 -0.61 -4.36 6.68
C TRP A 13 0.88 -4.10 6.63
N GLN A 14 1.51 -3.72 7.74
CA GLN A 14 2.97 -3.57 7.83
C GLN A 14 3.69 -4.90 7.60
N LEU A 15 3.23 -5.99 8.23
CA LEU A 15 3.80 -7.33 8.03
C LEU A 15 3.64 -7.80 6.58
N LEU A 16 2.46 -7.57 5.98
CA LEU A 16 2.23 -7.88 4.57
C LEU A 16 3.11 -7.04 3.65
N ALA A 17 3.29 -5.75 3.94
CA ALA A 17 4.12 -4.86 3.15
C ALA A 17 5.60 -5.26 3.17
N GLU A 18 6.12 -5.69 4.31
CA GLU A 18 7.48 -6.25 4.40
C GLU A 18 7.63 -7.51 3.54
N GLN A 19 6.63 -8.41 3.59
CA GLN A 19 6.61 -9.61 2.77
C GLN A 19 6.56 -9.26 1.27
N TYR A 20 5.65 -8.39 0.86
CA TYR A 20 5.48 -7.97 -0.53
C TYR A 20 6.69 -7.20 -1.07
N LEU A 21 7.35 -6.40 -0.23
CA LEU A 21 8.61 -5.74 -0.57
C LEU A 21 9.71 -6.76 -0.84
N LYS A 22 9.84 -7.78 0.04
CA LYS A 22 10.84 -8.85 -0.12
C LYS A 22 10.59 -9.68 -1.37
N ASP A 23 9.33 -9.96 -1.67
CA ASP A 23 8.91 -10.75 -2.83
C ASP A 23 8.84 -9.93 -4.14
N ASN A 24 9.07 -8.60 -4.05
CA ASN A 24 9.01 -7.65 -5.17
C ASN A 24 7.64 -7.63 -5.89
N GLU A 25 6.58 -7.77 -5.10
CA GLU A 25 5.20 -7.84 -5.57
C GLU A 25 4.65 -6.46 -5.96
N ASN A 26 3.68 -6.49 -6.88
CA ASN A 26 2.89 -5.32 -7.24
C ASN A 26 1.73 -5.17 -6.25
N VAL A 27 1.51 -3.96 -5.76
CA VAL A 27 0.56 -3.68 -4.67
C VAL A 27 -0.45 -2.61 -5.09
N PHE A 28 -1.70 -2.87 -4.75
CA PHE A 28 -2.80 -1.92 -4.82
C PHE A 28 -3.06 -1.31 -3.45
N ILE A 29 -3.08 0.02 -3.39
CA ILE A 29 -3.42 0.78 -2.17
C ILE A 29 -4.55 1.76 -2.50
N LYS A 30 -5.59 1.76 -1.66
CA LYS A 30 -6.67 2.76 -1.70
C LYS A 30 -6.64 3.60 -0.43
N GLU A 31 -6.48 4.91 -0.58
CA GLU A 31 -6.58 5.86 0.53
C GLU A 31 -8.05 6.14 0.93
N LEU A 32 -8.27 6.64 2.15
CA LEU A 32 -9.58 7.07 2.64
C LEU A 32 -10.19 8.22 1.82
N ASN A 33 -9.34 9.07 1.22
CA ASN A 33 -9.77 10.17 0.34
C ASN A 33 -10.13 9.69 -1.09
N GLY A 34 -10.01 8.39 -1.37
CA GLY A 34 -10.31 7.81 -2.67
C GLY A 34 -9.14 7.73 -3.65
N ASN A 35 -7.94 8.20 -3.29
CA ASN A 35 -6.75 8.01 -4.12
C ASN A 35 -6.44 6.53 -4.30
N LEU A 36 -6.05 6.18 -5.53
CA LEU A 36 -5.69 4.83 -5.93
C LEU A 36 -4.21 4.79 -6.31
N HIS A 37 -3.53 3.73 -5.87
CA HIS A 37 -2.13 3.49 -6.14
C HIS A 37 -1.97 2.06 -6.67
N PHE A 38 -1.41 1.93 -7.86
CA PHE A 38 -0.86 0.68 -8.37
C PHE A 38 0.65 0.86 -8.41
N CYS A 39 1.34 0.18 -7.50
CA CYS A 39 2.67 0.60 -7.10
C CYS A 39 3.55 -0.58 -6.66
N LYS A 40 4.85 -0.32 -6.57
CA LYS A 40 5.80 -1.18 -5.87
C LYS A 40 6.21 -0.54 -4.57
N ILE A 41 6.33 -1.36 -3.52
CA ILE A 41 6.83 -0.90 -2.23
C ILE A 41 8.32 -0.64 -2.35
N VAL A 42 8.76 0.50 -1.80
CA VAL A 42 10.18 0.88 -1.72
C VAL A 42 10.68 0.76 -0.30
N LEU A 43 9.86 1.18 0.67
CA LEU A 43 10.19 1.16 2.09
C LEU A 43 8.93 0.99 2.93
N CYS A 44 8.97 0.03 3.86
CA CYS A 44 7.98 -0.12 4.93
C CYS A 44 8.47 0.62 6.17
N GLY A 45 7.88 1.78 6.48
CA GLY A 45 8.19 2.54 7.70
C GLY A 45 7.13 2.31 8.79
N GLU A 46 7.45 2.71 10.02
CA GLU A 46 6.55 2.53 11.17
C GLU A 46 5.25 3.36 11.06
N THR A 47 5.32 4.57 10.49
CA THR A 47 4.16 5.47 10.36
C THR A 47 3.66 5.62 8.93
N LYS A 48 4.53 5.39 7.95
CA LYS A 48 4.25 5.57 6.52
C LYS A 48 4.84 4.45 5.69
N ILE A 49 4.22 4.20 4.54
CA ILE A 49 4.77 3.38 3.46
C ILE A 49 5.24 4.28 2.31
N THR A 50 6.39 3.95 1.72
CA THR A 50 6.90 4.63 0.52
C THR A 50 6.72 3.72 -0.67
N VAL A 51 6.14 4.24 -1.74
CA VAL A 51 5.81 3.47 -2.95
C VAL A 51 6.19 4.20 -4.22
N ASP A 52 6.60 3.45 -5.24
CA ASP A 52 6.77 3.95 -6.60
C ASP A 52 5.55 3.54 -7.43
N ASN A 53 4.76 4.53 -7.85
CA ASN A 53 3.54 4.31 -8.61
C ASN A 53 3.85 4.08 -10.09
N TYR A 54 3.24 3.07 -10.68
CA TYR A 54 3.20 2.88 -12.13
C TYR A 54 1.81 3.12 -12.72
N ALA A 55 0.77 3.17 -11.88
CA ALA A 55 -0.58 3.58 -12.27
C ALA A 55 -1.34 4.18 -11.06
N PRO A 56 -2.45 4.90 -11.30
CA PRO A 56 -2.99 5.30 -12.61
C PRO A 56 -2.09 6.35 -13.30
N GLU A 57 -2.33 6.63 -14.60
CA GLU A 57 -1.47 7.47 -15.45
C GLU A 57 -1.12 8.83 -14.82
N GLN A 58 -2.02 9.43 -14.03
CA GLN A 58 -1.80 10.72 -13.37
C GLN A 58 -0.71 10.66 -12.27
N ARG A 59 -0.40 9.46 -11.78
CA ARG A 59 0.60 9.16 -10.74
C ARG A 59 1.77 8.31 -11.26
N ALA A 60 1.68 7.75 -12.46
CA ALA A 60 2.73 6.92 -13.02
C ALA A 60 4.09 7.64 -13.00
N GLY A 61 5.12 6.95 -12.51
CA GLY A 61 6.47 7.48 -12.34
C GLY A 61 6.68 8.35 -11.09
N LYS A 62 5.67 8.54 -10.23
CA LYS A 62 5.79 9.31 -8.99
C LYS A 62 6.03 8.41 -7.79
N ARG A 63 6.92 8.85 -6.91
CA ARG A 63 7.09 8.31 -5.56
C ARG A 63 6.16 9.02 -4.59
N ASP A 64 5.34 8.25 -3.87
CA ASP A 64 4.42 8.76 -2.86
C ASP A 64 4.76 8.19 -1.47
N TYR A 65 4.35 8.95 -0.44
CA TYR A 65 4.47 8.57 0.97
C TYR A 65 3.06 8.54 1.58
N ILE A 66 2.60 7.37 1.98
CA ILE A 66 1.22 7.15 2.42
C ILE A 66 1.22 6.83 3.91
N ASP A 67 0.48 7.59 4.72
CA ASP A 67 0.25 7.28 6.13
C ASP A 67 -0.57 5.99 6.27
N TRP A 68 -0.13 5.05 7.11
CA TRP A 68 -0.85 3.79 7.35
C TRP A 68 -2.31 4.01 7.78
N LEU A 69 -2.53 5.06 8.58
CA LEU A 69 -3.85 5.46 9.05
C LEU A 69 -4.78 5.94 7.93
N ASN A 70 -4.21 6.36 6.80
CA ASN A 70 -4.95 6.86 5.66
C ASN A 70 -5.28 5.76 4.64
N ILE A 71 -4.83 4.53 4.87
CA ILE A 71 -5.14 3.39 3.99
C ILE A 71 -6.51 2.81 4.37
N SER A 72 -7.33 2.59 3.35
CA SER A 72 -8.63 1.94 3.44
C SER A 72 -8.61 0.51 2.88
N ASP A 73 -7.71 0.23 1.94
CA ASP A 73 -7.54 -1.07 1.31
C ASP A 73 -6.08 -1.28 0.87
N PHE A 74 -5.58 -2.51 1.03
CA PHE A 74 -4.17 -2.87 0.78
C PHE A 74 -4.09 -4.33 0.34
N ASN A 75 -3.83 -4.58 -0.95
CA ASN A 75 -3.83 -5.92 -1.54
C ASN A 75 -2.71 -6.08 -2.58
N ILE A 76 -2.32 -7.32 -2.86
CA ILE A 76 -1.53 -7.62 -4.06
C ILE A 76 -2.36 -7.37 -5.32
N VAL A 77 -1.71 -6.93 -6.40
CA VAL A 77 -2.32 -6.86 -7.71
C VAL A 77 -2.30 -8.27 -8.30
N GLU A 78 -3.44 -8.94 -8.31
CA GLU A 78 -3.59 -10.22 -9.00
C GLU A 78 -3.53 -9.99 -10.51
N GLU A 79 -2.39 -10.31 -11.13
CA GLU A 79 -2.36 -10.49 -12.58
C GLU A 79 -3.21 -11.71 -12.92
N LYS A 80 -4.43 -11.49 -13.44
CA LYS A 80 -5.15 -12.56 -14.12
C LYS A 80 -4.27 -13.01 -15.27
N ARG A 81 -3.66 -14.19 -15.13
CA ARG A 81 -3.05 -14.92 -16.25
C ARG A 81 -4.15 -15.16 -17.28
N LEU A 82 -4.16 -14.36 -18.33
CA LEU A 82 -4.97 -14.58 -19.54
C LEU A 82 -4.35 -15.71 -20.36
#